data_AF-A0A6V7M743-F1
#
_entry.id   AF-A0A6V7M743-F1
#
_cell.length_a   1.000
_cell.length_b   1.000
_cell.length_c   1.000
_cell.angle_alpha   90.00
_cell.angle_beta   90.00
_cell.angle_gamma   90.00
#
_symmetry.space_group_name_H-M   'P 1'
#
loop_
_entity.id
_entity.type
_entity.pdbx_description
1 polymer ?
#
loop_
_entity_poly.entity_id
_entity_poly.type
_entity_poly.pdbx_seq_one_letter_code
_entity_poly.pdbx_strand_id
1 'polypeptide(L)'
;PRACYDEGKRVAETLSYSYMRQEGVEVRVARIFNTFGPRMHMNDGRVVSNFILQALQNDSITIYGNGKQTRSFQYVSDLVDGLVALMASNYTQPINLGNPIERTIE
;
A
#
# COMPACT_ATOMS: atom_id res chain seq x y z
N PRO A 1 1.43 -10.32 -15.84
CA PRO A 1 1.65 -8.94 -16.31
C PRO A 1 1.00 -7.91 -15.36
N ARG A 2 1.81 -7.11 -14.64
CA ARG A 2 1.34 -6.03 -13.72
C ARG A 2 1.67 -4.61 -14.23
N ALA A 3 2.28 -4.52 -15.41
CA ALA A 3 2.79 -3.27 -15.99
C ALA A 3 1.72 -2.18 -16.12
N CYS A 4 0.46 -2.51 -16.40
CA CYS A 4 -0.62 -1.51 -16.47
C CYS A 4 -0.80 -0.73 -15.15
N TYR A 5 -0.64 -1.41 -14.01
CA TYR A 5 -0.70 -0.78 -12.70
C TYR A 5 0.65 -0.13 -12.34
N ASP A 6 1.74 -0.87 -12.51
CA ASP A 6 3.08 -0.44 -12.07
C ASP A 6 3.54 0.81 -12.83
N GLU A 7 3.45 0.79 -14.17
CA GLU A 7 3.81 1.95 -15.00
C GLU A 7 2.80 3.09 -14.86
N GLY A 8 1.51 2.76 -14.67
CA GLY A 8 0.47 3.75 -14.39
C GLY A 8 0.77 4.58 -13.12
N LYS A 9 1.26 3.93 -12.06
CA LYS A 9 1.66 4.62 -10.83
C LYS A 9 2.96 5.40 -11.00
N ARG A 10 3.93 4.87 -11.75
CA ARG A 10 5.20 5.57 -12.05
C ARG A 10 4.97 6.85 -12.84
N VAL A 11 4.13 6.81 -13.89
CA VAL A 11 3.84 8.01 -14.70
C VAL A 11 3.05 9.06 -13.92
N ALA A 12 2.15 8.65 -13.02
CA ALA A 12 1.40 9.59 -12.18
C ALA A 12 2.32 10.41 -11.25
N GLU A 13 3.38 9.80 -10.71
CA GLU A 13 4.40 10.51 -9.93
C GLU A 13 5.13 11.55 -10.80
N THR A 14 5.55 11.16 -12.00
CA THR A 14 6.19 12.08 -12.96
C THR A 14 5.29 13.26 -13.30
N LEU A 15 4.01 13.01 -13.64
CA LEU A 15 3.05 14.06 -13.96
C LEU A 15 2.86 15.04 -12.81
N SER A 16 2.74 14.53 -11.58
CA SER A 16 2.59 15.38 -10.38
C SER A 16 3.78 16.34 -10.25
N TYR A 17 5.00 15.84 -10.41
CA TYR A 17 6.20 16.70 -10.36
C TYR A 17 6.34 17.65 -11.56
N SER A 18 5.85 17.28 -12.73
CA SER A 18 5.79 18.20 -13.88
C SER A 18 4.92 19.42 -13.57
N TYR A 19 3.73 19.22 -13.00
CA TYR A 19 2.85 20.32 -12.58
C TYR A 19 3.45 21.17 -11.46
N MET A 20 4.13 20.54 -10.50
CA MET A 20 4.86 21.29 -9.46
C MET A 20 5.91 22.23 -10.04
N ARG A 21 6.66 21.78 -11.07
CA ARG A 21 7.74 22.57 -11.68
C ARG A 21 7.25 23.62 -12.67
N GLN A 22 6.22 23.32 -13.44
CA GLN A 22 5.72 24.20 -14.50
C GLN A 22 4.69 25.20 -13.99
N GLU A 23 3.79 24.76 -13.13
CA GLU A 23 2.60 25.53 -12.72
C GLU A 23 2.61 25.89 -11.23
N GLY A 24 3.67 25.51 -10.49
CA GLY A 24 3.78 25.81 -9.06
C GLY A 24 2.78 25.07 -8.17
N VAL A 25 2.18 23.98 -8.66
CA VAL A 25 1.21 23.19 -7.87
C VAL A 25 1.90 22.56 -6.66
N GLU A 26 1.30 22.72 -5.48
CA GLU A 26 1.77 22.02 -4.30
C GLU A 26 1.46 20.53 -4.38
N VAL A 27 2.53 19.71 -4.35
CA VAL A 27 2.42 18.26 -4.49
C VAL A 27 2.99 17.56 -3.27
N ARG A 28 2.34 16.47 -2.87
CA ARG A 28 2.78 15.54 -1.83
C ARG A 28 2.64 14.11 -2.39
N VAL A 29 3.69 13.31 -2.32
CA VAL A 29 3.70 11.94 -2.86
C VAL A 29 3.95 10.93 -1.74
N ALA A 30 2.96 10.07 -1.49
CA ALA A 30 3.07 8.95 -0.57
C ALA A 30 3.20 7.62 -1.33
N ARG A 31 4.24 6.85 -1.02
CA ARG A 31 4.44 5.48 -1.49
C ARG A 31 3.92 4.52 -0.42
N ILE A 32 2.70 4.04 -0.62
CA ILE A 32 1.93 3.27 0.35
C ILE A 32 2.30 1.78 0.27
N PHE A 33 2.71 1.20 1.40
CA PHE A 33 2.97 -0.24 1.54
C PHE A 33 1.67 -1.01 1.86
N ASN A 34 1.75 -2.35 1.96
CA ASN A 34 0.56 -3.17 2.17
C ASN A 34 -0.15 -2.73 3.45
N THR A 35 -1.40 -2.30 3.29
CA THR A 35 -2.22 -1.79 4.38
C THR A 35 -3.44 -2.68 4.58
N PHE A 36 -3.80 -2.95 5.83
CA PHE A 36 -4.97 -3.75 6.20
C PHE A 36 -5.84 -3.05 7.26
N GLY A 37 -7.11 -3.45 7.34
CA GLY A 37 -8.04 -2.93 8.34
C GLY A 37 -9.51 -3.14 7.97
N PRO A 38 -10.43 -2.58 8.75
CA PRO A 38 -11.86 -2.63 8.45
C PRO A 38 -12.20 -2.04 7.07
N ARG A 39 -13.28 -2.51 6.45
CA ARG A 39 -13.78 -2.06 5.13
C ARG A 39 -12.90 -2.43 3.93
N MET A 40 -11.90 -3.29 4.12
CA MET A 40 -11.21 -3.91 2.98
C MET A 40 -12.21 -4.66 2.11
N HIS A 41 -11.98 -4.60 0.79
CA HIS A 41 -12.79 -5.37 -0.15
C HIS A 41 -12.50 -6.86 0.06
N MET A 42 -13.56 -7.66 0.26
CA MET A 42 -13.43 -9.08 0.58
C MET A 42 -12.62 -9.84 -0.47
N ASN A 43 -12.79 -9.49 -1.75
CA ASN A 43 -12.08 -10.13 -2.86
C ASN A 43 -10.94 -9.26 -3.41
N ASP A 44 -10.22 -8.52 -2.56
CA ASP A 44 -9.07 -7.70 -3.03
C ASP A 44 -7.85 -8.54 -3.48
N GLY A 45 -7.91 -9.87 -3.30
CA GLY A 45 -6.86 -10.81 -3.71
C GLY A 45 -5.59 -10.71 -2.87
N ARG A 46 -5.62 -10.01 -1.73
CA ARG A 46 -4.47 -9.88 -0.83
C ARG A 46 -4.43 -11.04 0.17
N VAL A 47 -3.25 -11.23 0.76
CA VAL A 47 -3.00 -12.37 1.66
C VAL A 47 -3.84 -12.28 2.94
N VAL A 48 -3.96 -11.09 3.53
CA VAL A 48 -4.62 -10.90 4.84
C VAL A 48 -6.13 -11.11 4.72
N SER A 49 -6.76 -10.51 3.72
CA SER A 49 -8.20 -10.66 3.43
C SER A 49 -8.57 -12.09 3.09
N ASN A 50 -7.81 -12.75 2.21
CA ASN A 50 -8.05 -14.14 1.85
C ASN A 50 -7.94 -15.08 3.05
N PHE A 51 -6.91 -14.90 3.90
CA PHE A 51 -6.72 -15.76 5.08
C PHE A 51 -7.82 -15.55 6.11
N ILE A 52 -8.24 -14.31 6.35
CA ILE A 52 -9.36 -14.00 7.24
C ILE A 52 -10.65 -14.66 6.72
N LEU A 53 -10.95 -14.55 5.44
CA LEU A 53 -12.15 -15.15 4.85
C LEU A 53 -12.12 -16.67 4.91
N GLN A 54 -11.00 -17.29 4.52
CA GLN A 54 -10.84 -18.74 4.58
C GLN A 54 -10.99 -19.26 6.02
N ALA A 55 -10.39 -18.60 7.01
CA ALA A 55 -10.55 -18.95 8.41
C ALA A 55 -12.00 -18.81 8.90
N LEU A 56 -12.69 -17.72 8.51
CA LEU A 56 -14.10 -17.50 8.89
C LEU A 56 -15.06 -18.49 8.23
N GLN A 57 -14.74 -18.97 7.03
CA GLN A 57 -15.51 -19.96 6.28
C GLN A 57 -15.13 -21.41 6.63
N ASN A 58 -14.13 -21.58 7.50
CA ASN A 58 -13.57 -22.88 7.86
C ASN A 58 -12.94 -23.63 6.67
N ASP A 59 -12.44 -22.87 5.69
CA ASP A 59 -11.71 -23.34 4.53
C ASP A 59 -10.21 -23.48 4.83
N SER A 60 -9.52 -24.30 4.02
CA SER A 60 -8.07 -24.44 4.11
C SER A 60 -7.35 -23.14 3.72
N ILE A 61 -6.42 -22.68 4.56
CA ILE A 61 -5.56 -21.53 4.27
C ILE A 61 -4.65 -21.82 3.08
N THR A 62 -4.76 -21.04 2.01
CA THR A 62 -4.01 -21.26 0.77
C THR A 62 -2.67 -20.51 0.80
N ILE A 63 -1.58 -21.24 1.02
CA ILE A 63 -0.22 -20.69 0.92
C ILE A 63 0.34 -20.95 -0.48
N TYR A 64 0.61 -19.89 -1.24
CA TYR A 64 1.31 -20.01 -2.52
C TYR A 64 2.82 -20.15 -2.30
N GLY A 65 3.42 -21.16 -2.92
CA GLY A 65 4.86 -21.42 -2.82
C GLY A 65 5.24 -22.11 -1.50
N ASN A 66 6.32 -21.64 -0.86
CA ASN A 66 6.85 -22.22 0.38
C ASN A 66 6.53 -21.40 1.64
N GLY A 67 5.74 -20.32 1.54
CA GLY A 67 5.34 -19.49 2.68
C GLY A 67 6.42 -18.56 3.24
N LYS A 68 7.70 -18.74 2.85
CA LYS A 68 8.84 -18.00 3.38
C LYS A 68 8.99 -16.58 2.84
N GLN A 69 8.22 -16.23 1.81
CA GLN A 69 8.18 -14.86 1.32
C GLN A 69 7.73 -13.92 2.43
N THR A 70 8.42 -12.80 2.61
CA THR A 70 8.05 -11.82 3.62
C THR A 70 7.20 -10.71 3.03
N ARG A 71 6.33 -10.15 3.87
CA ARG A 71 5.58 -8.91 3.62
C ARG A 71 5.55 -8.11 4.90
N SER A 72 5.60 -6.79 4.76
CA SER A 72 5.20 -5.90 5.85
C SER A 72 3.74 -5.50 5.70
N PHE A 73 3.08 -5.31 6.84
CA PHE A 73 1.67 -4.91 6.92
C PHE A 73 1.51 -3.73 7.87
N GLN A 74 0.94 -2.65 7.36
CA GLN A 74 0.59 -1.46 8.13
C GLN A 74 -0.91 -1.47 8.44
N TYR A 75 -1.29 -1.05 9.64
CA TYR A 75 -2.71 -0.90 9.97
C TYR A 75 -3.27 0.41 9.40
N VAL A 76 -4.55 0.41 9.03
CA VAL A 76 -5.18 1.53 8.30
C VAL A 76 -5.12 2.86 9.05
N SER A 77 -5.22 2.88 10.39
CA SER A 77 -5.13 4.13 11.14
C SER A 77 -3.74 4.78 11.00
N ASP A 78 -2.68 3.99 11.07
CA ASP A 78 -1.30 4.50 10.91
C ASP A 78 -1.10 5.13 9.52
N LEU A 79 -1.73 4.54 8.48
CA LEU A 79 -1.65 5.08 7.13
C LEU A 79 -2.36 6.42 7.04
N VAL A 80 -3.56 6.52 7.62
CA VAL A 80 -4.36 7.76 7.62
C VAL A 80 -3.58 8.87 8.33
N ASP A 81 -3.01 8.59 9.50
CA ASP A 81 -2.20 9.55 10.25
C ASP A 81 -0.99 10.01 9.43
N GLY A 82 -0.28 9.09 8.77
CA GLY A 82 0.84 9.40 7.89
C GLY A 82 0.45 10.26 6.67
N LEU A 83 -0.71 10.00 6.06
CA LEU A 83 -1.20 10.80 4.93
C LEU A 83 -1.57 12.23 5.36
N VAL A 84 -2.25 12.38 6.50
CA VAL A 84 -2.61 13.70 7.05
C VAL A 84 -1.35 14.49 7.42
N ALA A 85 -0.38 13.85 8.07
CA ALA A 85 0.88 14.47 8.44
C ALA A 85 1.69 14.92 7.22
N LEU A 86 1.79 14.07 6.18
CA LEU A 86 2.47 14.42 4.94
C LEU A 86 1.78 15.60 4.25
N MET A 87 0.45 15.59 4.18
CA MET A 87 -0.34 16.67 3.57
C MET A 87 -0.10 18.01 4.25
N ALA A 88 -0.08 18.04 5.59
CA ALA A 88 0.15 19.25 6.37
C ALA A 88 1.62 19.72 6.39
N SER A 89 2.56 18.90 5.91
CA SER A 89 3.98 19.22 5.91
C SER A 89 4.39 20.09 4.71
N ASN A 90 5.60 20.66 4.77
CA ASN A 90 6.26 21.29 3.62
C ASN A 90 7.14 20.31 2.82
N TYR A 91 7.01 19.00 3.07
CA TYR A 91 7.85 17.98 2.43
C TYR A 91 7.29 17.58 1.06
N THR A 92 8.05 17.83 -0.01
CA THR A 92 7.58 17.64 -1.40
C THR A 92 8.13 16.39 -2.08
N GLN A 93 9.16 15.75 -1.52
CA GLN A 93 9.73 14.53 -2.10
C GLN A 93 8.86 13.30 -1.77
N PRO A 94 9.02 12.18 -2.51
CA PRO A 94 8.26 10.97 -2.21
C PRO A 94 8.65 10.41 -0.84
N ILE A 95 7.66 10.06 -0.02
CA ILE A 95 7.87 9.41 1.27
C ILE A 95 7.25 8.01 1.29
N ASN A 96 7.94 7.05 1.88
CA ASN A 96 7.41 5.72 2.11
C ASN A 96 6.52 5.74 3.37
N LEU A 97 5.27 5.33 3.23
CA LEU A 97 4.36 5.08 4.36
C LEU A 97 4.15 3.56 4.45
N GLY A 98 4.80 2.96 5.44
CA GLY A 98 4.84 1.52 5.66
C GLY A 98 5.21 1.18 7.10
N ASN A 99 4.79 0.00 7.55
CA ASN A 99 5.36 -0.62 8.75
C ASN A 99 6.64 -1.37 8.34
N PRO A 100 7.80 -1.19 9.01
CA PRO A 100 9.03 -1.90 8.65
C PRO A 100 9.07 -3.35 9.13
N ILE A 101 8.12 -3.77 9.98
CA ILE A 101 8.08 -5.12 10.53
C ILE A 101 7.65 -6.10 9.45
N GLU A 102 8.57 -6.95 9.04
CA GLU A 102 8.29 -8.05 8.12
C GLU A 102 7.75 -9.28 8.85
N ARG A 103 6.83 -9.98 8.18
CA ARG A 103 6.27 -11.27 8.59
C ARG A 103 6.32 -12.24 7.41
N THR A 104 6.57 -13.52 7.69
CA THR A 104 6.38 -14.62 6.75
C THR A 104 4.90 -14.83 6.45
N ILE A 105 4.60 -15.56 5.39
CA ILE A 105 3.22 -15.95 5.05
C ILE A 105 2.81 -17.24 5.76
N GLU A 106 3.78 -18.12 6.09
CA GLU A 106 3.57 -19.26 7.01
C GLU A 106 3.47 -18.83 8.49
#